data_AF-A0A2N5ZCD0-F1
#
_entry.id   AF-A0A2N5ZCD0-F1
#
_cell.length_a   1.000
_cell.length_b   1.000
_cell.length_c   1.000
_cell.angle_alpha   90.00
_cell.angle_beta   90.00
_cell.angle_gamma   90.00
#
_symmetry.space_group_name_H-M   'P 1'
#
loop_
_entity.id
_entity.type
_entity.pdbx_description
1 polymer ?
#
loop_
_entity_poly.entity_id
_entity_poly.type
_entity_poly.pdbx_seq_one_letter_code
_entity_poly.pdbx_strand_id
1 'polypeptide(L)' 'MLEHQKNIILALRSEQSLITKEVIKSIKWLKENEICDLENWLKDFLPGIYEANLKYLFKDIPT' A
#
# COMPACT_ATOMS: atom_id res chain seq x y z
N MET A 1 12.10 5.92 -0.83
CA MET A 1 11.88 4.50 -0.41
C MET A 1 10.58 3.99 -1.01
N LEU A 2 9.58 4.87 -1.11
CA LEU A 2 8.29 4.61 -1.73
C LEU A 2 8.34 4.01 -3.15
N GLU A 3 9.14 4.54 -4.08
CA GLU A 3 9.21 4.02 -5.45
C GLU A 3 9.67 2.56 -5.51
N HIS A 4 10.58 2.16 -4.63
CA HIS A 4 11.01 0.78 -4.51
C HIS A 4 9.85 -0.12 -4.08
N GLN A 5 9.06 0.31 -3.09
CA GLN A 5 7.88 -0.43 -2.64
C GLN A 5 6.80 -0.50 -3.73
N LYS A 6 6.57 0.59 -4.48
CA LYS A 6 5.66 0.61 -5.63
C LYS A 6 6.07 -0.44 -6.68
N ASN A 7 7.37 -0.56 -6.98
CA ASN A 7 7.87 -1.58 -7.91
C ASN A 7 7.68 -3.03 -7.41
N ILE A 8 7.89 -3.28 -6.12
CA ILE A 8 7.63 -4.60 -5.53
C ILE A 8 6.13 -4.93 -5.61
N ILE A 9 5.27 -3.99 -5.25
CA ILE A 9 3.81 -4.18 -5.30
C ILE A 9 3.35 -4.43 -6.74
N LEU A 10 3.92 -3.72 -7.72
CA LEU A 10 3.66 -3.94 -9.14
C LEU A 10 4.02 -5.37 -9.59
N ALA A 11 5.17 -5.89 -9.14
CA ALA A 11 5.60 -7.25 -9.44
C ALA A 11 4.66 -8.31 -8.81
N LEU A 12 4.03 -7.98 -7.69
CA LEU A 12 3.14 -8.88 -6.93
C LEU A 12 1.66 -8.74 -7.29
N ARG A 13 1.31 -7.97 -8.33
CA ARG A 13 -0.08 -7.69 -8.73
C ARG A 13 -0.96 -8.93 -8.93
N SER A 14 -0.36 -10.06 -9.27
CA SER A 14 -1.07 -11.33 -9.49
C SER A 14 -1.43 -12.07 -8.21
N GLU A 15 -0.86 -11.69 -7.06
CA GLU A 15 -1.05 -12.37 -5.78
C GLU A 15 -1.48 -11.39 -4.68
N GLN A 16 -2.81 -11.22 -4.53
CA GLN A 16 -3.40 -10.26 -3.59
C GLN A 16 -2.90 -10.43 -2.15
N SER A 17 -2.69 -11.67 -1.71
CA SER A 17 -2.20 -11.98 -0.36
C SER A 17 -0.78 -11.48 -0.12
N LEU A 18 0.07 -11.45 -1.16
CA LEU A 18 1.41 -10.89 -1.08
C LEU A 18 1.40 -9.36 -1.11
N ILE A 19 0.50 -8.75 -1.89
CA ILE A 19 0.31 -7.29 -1.92
C ILE A 19 0.01 -6.77 -0.52
N THR A 20 -0.95 -7.38 0.19
CA THR A 20 -1.30 -6.95 1.55
C THR A 20 -0.11 -7.03 2.51
N LYS A 21 0.69 -8.11 2.43
CA LYS A 21 1.89 -8.27 3.27
C LYS A 21 2.95 -7.20 2.99
N GLU A 22 3.19 -6.89 1.71
CA GLU A 22 4.17 -5.87 1.33
C GLU A 22 3.68 -4.46 1.64
N VAL A 23 2.38 -4.18 1.56
CA VAL A 23 1.80 -2.91 2.00
C VAL A 23 1.95 -2.74 3.52
N ILE A 24 1.67 -3.78 4.31
CA ILE A 24 1.89 -3.75 5.77
C ILE A 24 3.35 -3.49 6.11
N LYS A 25 4.29 -4.13 5.40
CA LYS A 25 5.72 -3.83 5.57
C LYS A 25 5.99 -2.38 5.20
N SER A 26 5.55 -1.94 4.02
CA SER A 26 5.79 -0.58 3.53
C SER A 26 5.36 0.48 4.55
N ILE A 27 4.16 0.34 5.13
CA ILE A 27 3.65 1.26 6.16
C ILE A 27 4.59 1.36 7.38
N LYS A 28 5.27 0.26 7.77
CA LYS A 28 6.22 0.27 8.90
C LYS A 28 7.55 0.97 8.59
N TRP A 29 7.94 1.03 7.33
CA TRP A 29 9.24 1.58 6.90
C TRP A 29 9.15 2.98 6.30
N LEU A 30 7.97 3.35 5.81
CA LEU A 30 7.73 4.64 5.17
C LEU A 30 7.42 5.71 6.21
N LYS A 31 7.74 6.96 5.86
CA LYS A 31 7.33 8.13 6.63
C LYS A 31 5.86 8.45 6.34
N GLU A 32 5.17 9.12 7.27
CA GLU A 32 3.76 9.51 7.14
C GLU A 32 3.39 10.08 5.76
N ASN A 33 4.16 11.05 5.26
CA ASN A 33 3.97 11.60 3.91
C ASN A 33 4.11 10.56 2.78
N GLU A 34 5.08 9.64 2.88
CA GLU A 34 5.23 8.54 1.90
C GLU A 34 4.11 7.51 2.04
N ILE A 35 3.53 7.35 3.23
CA ILE A 35 2.40 6.44 3.45
C ILE A 35 1.13 7.01 2.81
N CYS A 36 0.85 8.31 2.97
CA CYS A 36 -0.25 8.98 2.28
C CYS A 36 -0.10 8.87 0.75
N ASP A 37 1.12 9.03 0.23
CA ASP A 37 1.39 8.90 -1.19
C ASP A 37 1.23 7.44 -1.68
N LEU A 38 1.62 6.46 -0.85
CA LEU A 38 1.35 5.05 -1.11
C LEU A 38 -0.14 4.73 -1.12
N GLU A 39 -0.91 5.26 -0.16
CA GLU A 39 -2.35 5.06 -0.06
C GLU A 39 -3.08 5.59 -1.30
N ASN A 40 -2.78 6.82 -1.70
CA ASN A 40 -3.36 7.43 -2.89
C ASN A 40 -3.01 6.64 -4.15
N TRP A 41 -1.76 6.18 -4.26
CA TRP A 41 -1.35 5.33 -5.37
C TRP A 41 -2.08 3.98 -5.38
N LEU A 42 -2.28 3.34 -4.23
CA LEU A 42 -3.00 2.05 -4.12
C LEU A 42 -4.49 2.19 -4.45
N LYS A 43 -5.11 3.31 -4.07
CA LYS A 43 -6.51 3.63 -4.43
C LYS A 43 -6.69 3.70 -5.94
N ASP A 44 -5.76 4.33 -6.64
CA ASP A 44 -5.81 4.50 -8.10
C ASP A 44 -5.42 3.20 -8.83
N PHE A 45 -4.36 2.53 -8.37
CA PHE A 45 -3.80 1.37 -9.05
C PHE A 45 -4.58 0.07 -8.81
N LEU A 46 -5.10 -0.15 -7.60
CA LEU A 46 -5.78 -1.40 -7.21
C LEU A 46 -7.03 -1.11 -6.35
N PRO A 47 -8.04 -0.38 -6.87
CA PRO A 47 -9.20 0.05 -6.08
C PRO A 47 -9.94 -1.12 -5.42
N GLY A 48 -10.13 -2.23 -6.13
CA GLY A 48 -10.83 -3.40 -5.59
C GLY A 48 -10.10 -4.07 -4.42
N ILE A 49 -8.78 -4.22 -4.52
CA ILE A 49 -7.96 -4.78 -3.43
C ILE A 49 -7.85 -3.78 -2.29
N TYR A 50 -7.73 -2.49 -2.63
CA TYR A 50 -7.68 -1.41 -1.65
C TYR A 50 -8.91 -1.42 -0.76
N GLU A 51 -10.10 -1.40 -1.35
CA GLU A 51 -11.35 -1.38 -0.58
C GLU A 51 -11.60 -2.66 0.21
N ALA A 52 -11.26 -3.82 -0.36
CA ALA A 52 -11.48 -5.11 0.30
C ALA A 52 -10.50 -5.38 1.45
N ASN A 53 -9.20 -5.07 1.26
CA ASN A 53 -8.13 -5.63 2.07
C ASN A 53 -7.11 -4.61 2.59
N LEU A 54 -7.08 -3.36 2.10
CA LEU A 54 -6.03 -2.40 2.49
C LEU A 54 -6.57 -1.18 3.22
N LYS A 55 -7.81 -0.76 2.97
CA LYS A 55 -8.44 0.44 3.54
C LYS A 55 -8.34 0.53 5.07
N TYR A 56 -8.41 -0.61 5.76
CA TYR A 56 -8.30 -0.64 7.22
C TYR A 56 -6.87 -0.42 7.72
N LEU A 57 -5.84 -0.68 6.91
CA LEU A 57 -4.43 -0.51 7.28
C LEU A 57 -4.02 0.96 7.40
N PHE A 58 -4.75 1.86 6.72
CA PHE A 58 -4.46 3.30 6.70
C PHE A 58 -5.32 4.10 7.69
N LYS A 59 -6.28 3.46 8.39
CA LYS A 59 -7.23 4.15 9.29
C LYS A 59 -6.59 4.76 10.54
N ASP A 60 -5.49 4.19 11.02
CA ASP A 60 -4.79 4.63 12.24
C ASP A 60 -3.66 5.63 11.97
N ILE A 61 -3.48 6.04 10.70
CA ILE A 61 -2.42 6.98 10.33
C ILE A 61 -3.02 8.38 10.39
N PRO A 62 -2.56 9.25 11.31
CA PRO A 62 -3.05 10.61 11.38
C PRO A 62 -2.76 11.30 10.04
N THR A 63 -3.82 11.84 9.44
CA THR A 63 -3.81 12.52 8.13
C THR A 63 -3.56 14.02 8.29
#